data_AF-A0A7J6U5G1-F1
#
_entry.id   AF-A0A7J6U5G1-F1
#
_cell.length_a   1.000
_cell.length_b   1.000
_cell.length_c   1.000
_cell.angle_alpha   90.00
_cell.angle_beta   90.00
_cell.angle_gamma   90.00
#
_symmetry.space_group_name_H-M   'P 1'
#
loop_
_entity.id
_entity.type
_entity.pdbx_description
1 polymer ?
#
loop_
_entity_poly.entity_id
_entity_poly.type
_entity_poly.pdbx_seq_one_letter_code
_entity_poly.pdbx_strand_id
1 'polypeptide(L)'
;MIDVDTLSQLPSIYTAVVVCAAAIRTVASGVPSCLTSFVMTFSMELLKCGAAVASLVVIAGATFMVTMWTTSRLSDKDDAPVDWDKWLTFKDPSLRAKYGNRRVPMQSFYEDFISGRVDLKVDVRSLFEQHKNKLFRMCFTPFHIRFLLGR
;
A
#
# COMPACT_ATOMS: atom_id res chain seq x y z
N MET A 1 -15.38 11.22 9.77
CA MET A 1 -16.23 12.42 9.62
C MET A 1 -16.39 12.62 8.12
N ILE A 2 -17.55 12.30 7.57
CA ILE A 2 -17.80 12.42 6.12
C ILE A 2 -18.01 13.91 5.85
N ASP A 3 -17.25 14.44 4.89
CA ASP A 3 -17.19 15.87 4.60
C ASP A 3 -18.56 16.39 4.14
N VAL A 4 -19.02 17.50 4.72
CA VAL A 4 -20.34 18.11 4.46
C VAL A 4 -20.49 18.51 2.99
N ASP A 5 -19.37 18.79 2.32
CA ASP A 5 -19.33 19.07 0.89
C ASP A 5 -19.70 17.85 0.02
N THR A 6 -19.40 16.64 0.49
CA THR A 6 -19.78 15.38 -0.19
C THR A 6 -21.29 15.13 -0.14
N LEU A 7 -21.93 15.55 0.97
CA LEU A 7 -23.38 15.45 1.17
C LEU A 7 -24.15 16.47 0.32
N SER A 8 -23.54 17.62 0.01
CA SER A 8 -24.14 18.65 -0.86
C SER A 8 -24.11 18.30 -2.35
N GLN A 9 -23.24 17.38 -2.78
CA GLN A 9 -23.15 16.91 -4.17
C GLN A 9 -24.06 15.70 -4.49
N LEU A 10 -24.61 15.03 -3.47
CA LEU A 10 -25.58 13.95 -3.62
C LEU A 10 -26.82 14.30 -4.46
N PRO A 11 -27.48 15.47 -4.30
CA PRO A 11 -28.62 15.82 -5.15
C PRO A 11 -28.22 16.02 -6.61
N SER A 12 -27.01 16.53 -6.89
CA SER A 12 -26.51 16.71 -8.27
C SER A 12 -26.29 15.37 -8.98
N ILE A 13 -25.60 14.43 -8.32
CA ILE A 13 -25.31 13.12 -8.89
C ILE A 13 -26.59 12.30 -9.07
N TYR A 14 -27.49 12.32 -8.08
CA TYR A 14 -28.76 11.59 -8.16
C TYR A 14 -29.66 12.16 -9.26
N THR A 15 -29.71 13.49 -9.42
CA THR A 15 -30.45 14.13 -10.51
C THR A 15 -29.81 13.83 -11.87
N ALA A 16 -28.48 13.83 -11.98
CA ALA A 16 -27.78 13.45 -13.20
C ALA A 16 -28.04 11.99 -13.59
N VAL A 17 -28.03 11.07 -12.63
CA VAL A 17 -28.34 9.65 -12.86
C VAL A 17 -29.80 9.46 -13.25
N VAL A 18 -30.75 10.15 -12.60
CA VAL A 18 -32.18 10.07 -12.93
C VAL A 18 -32.47 10.71 -14.29
N VAL A 19 -31.84 11.83 -14.64
CA VAL A 19 -31.97 12.49 -15.95
C VAL A 19 -31.35 11.62 -17.04
N CYS A 20 -30.17 11.02 -16.81
CA CYS A 20 -29.58 10.06 -17.75
C CYS A 20 -30.45 8.81 -17.91
N ALA A 21 -31.00 8.25 -16.83
CA ALA A 21 -31.89 7.10 -16.88
C ALA A 21 -33.23 7.42 -17.59
N ALA A 22 -33.78 8.62 -17.38
CA ALA A 22 -34.96 9.11 -18.07
C ALA A 22 -34.68 9.35 -19.55
N ALA A 23 -33.54 9.96 -19.88
CA ALA A 23 -33.09 10.19 -21.26
C ALA A 23 -32.90 8.86 -22.02
N ILE A 24 -32.28 7.86 -21.38
CA ILE A 24 -32.14 6.50 -21.92
C ILE A 24 -33.51 5.86 -22.15
N ARG A 25 -34.48 6.05 -21.24
CA ARG A 25 -35.86 5.57 -21.41
C ARG A 25 -36.61 6.23 -22.57
N THR A 26 -36.49 7.55 -22.72
CA THR A 26 -37.12 8.28 -23.84
C THR A 26 -36.49 7.91 -25.18
N VAL A 27 -35.17 7.74 -25.24
CA VAL A 27 -34.48 7.25 -26.44
C VAL A 27 -34.90 5.82 -26.77
N ALA A 28 -35.08 4.95 -25.77
CA ALA A 28 -35.54 3.57 -25.98
C ALA A 28 -36.99 3.45 -26.53
N SER A 29 -37.84 4.48 -26.35
CA SER A 29 -39.26 4.44 -26.79
C SER A 29 -39.47 4.69 -28.28
N GLY A 30 -38.46 5.19 -29.01
CA GLY A 30 -38.52 5.47 -30.45
C GLY A 30 -37.45 4.76 -31.28
N VAL A 31 -36.62 3.94 -30.66
CA VAL A 31 -35.47 3.30 -31.30
C VAL A 31 -35.85 1.87 -31.75
N PRO A 32 -35.58 1.49 -33.02
CA PRO A 32 -35.79 0.13 -33.49
C PRO A 32 -35.15 -0.88 -32.55
N SER A 33 -35.83 -2.00 -32.27
CA SER A 33 -35.40 -3.06 -31.34
C SER A 33 -33.99 -3.61 -31.60
N CYS A 34 -33.45 -3.43 -32.81
CA CYS A 34 -32.08 -3.73 -33.18
C CYS A 34 -31.03 -2.76 -32.60
N LEU A 35 -31.33 -1.47 -32.48
CA LEU A 35 -30.43 -0.46 -31.90
C LEU A 35 -30.38 -0.53 -30.37
N THR A 36 -31.49 -0.84 -29.69
CA THR A 36 -31.50 -1.07 -28.23
C THR A 36 -30.66 -2.29 -27.85
N SER A 37 -30.73 -3.36 -28.66
CA SER A 37 -29.92 -4.56 -28.47
C SER A 37 -28.44 -4.25 -28.67
N PHE A 38 -28.09 -3.47 -29.69
CA PHE A 38 -26.72 -3.06 -29.96
C PHE A 38 -26.12 -2.21 -28.82
N VAL A 39 -26.85 -1.21 -28.31
CA VAL A 39 -26.38 -0.35 -27.21
C VAL A 39 -26.21 -1.15 -25.91
N MET A 40 -27.14 -2.06 -25.60
CA MET A 40 -27.04 -2.95 -24.44
C MET A 40 -25.80 -3.87 -24.55
N THR A 41 -25.59 -4.52 -25.70
CA THR A 41 -24.43 -5.40 -25.90
C THR A 41 -23.12 -4.63 -25.82
N PHE A 42 -23.03 -3.45 -26.47
CA PHE A 42 -21.83 -2.62 -26.43
C PHE A 42 -21.49 -2.14 -25.01
N SER A 43 -22.51 -1.72 -24.23
CA SER A 43 -22.32 -1.30 -22.84
C SER A 43 -21.88 -2.44 -21.92
N MET A 44 -22.40 -3.65 -22.11
CA MET A 44 -21.99 -4.84 -21.36
C MET A 44 -20.56 -5.25 -21.66
N GLU A 45 -20.14 -5.19 -22.93
CA GLU A 45 -18.76 -5.50 -23.32
C GLU A 45 -17.76 -4.45 -22.79
N LEU A 46 -18.14 -3.16 -22.77
CA LEU A 46 -17.33 -2.12 -22.13
C LEU A 46 -17.20 -2.35 -20.62
N LEU A 47 -18.29 -2.73 -19.93
CA LEU A 47 -18.25 -3.03 -18.50
C LEU A 47 -17.38 -4.25 -18.19
N LYS A 48 -17.47 -5.32 -19.00
CA LYS A 48 -16.61 -6.51 -18.87
C LYS A 48 -15.14 -6.17 -19.10
N CYS A 49 -14.85 -5.34 -20.11
CA CYS A 49 -13.48 -4.91 -20.40
C CYS A 49 -12.91 -4.07 -19.24
N GLY A 50 -13.70 -3.13 -18.70
CA GLY A 50 -13.32 -2.35 -17.53
C GLY A 50 -13.07 -3.22 -16.28
N ALA A 51 -13.97 -4.18 -16.00
CA ALA A 51 -13.82 -5.13 -14.90
C ALA A 51 -12.58 -6.03 -15.08
N ALA A 52 -12.30 -6.47 -16.31
CA ALA A 52 -11.13 -7.28 -16.63
C ALA A 52 -9.84 -6.49 -16.37
N VAL A 53 -9.74 -5.24 -16.83
CA VAL A 53 -8.58 -4.37 -16.57
C VAL A 53 -8.41 -4.12 -15.07
N ALA A 54 -9.49 -3.80 -14.35
CA ALA A 54 -9.44 -3.60 -12.91
C ALA A 54 -8.95 -4.87 -12.18
N SER A 55 -9.44 -6.05 -12.58
CA SER A 55 -9.01 -7.32 -11.98
C SER A 55 -7.52 -7.60 -12.23
N LEU A 56 -7.00 -7.29 -13.43
CA LEU A 56 -5.59 -7.44 -13.74
C LEU A 56 -4.71 -6.52 -12.88
N VAL A 57 -5.14 -5.28 -12.66
CA VAL A 57 -4.42 -4.34 -11.77
C VAL A 57 -4.39 -4.86 -10.34
N VAL A 58 -5.51 -5.39 -9.83
CA VAL A 58 -5.58 -5.97 -8.48
C VAL A 58 -4.68 -7.19 -8.36
N ILE A 59 -4.70 -8.10 -9.34
CA ILE A 59 -3.85 -9.30 -9.35
C ILE A 59 -2.37 -8.90 -9.42
N ALA A 60 -1.99 -8.00 -10.33
CA ALA A 60 -0.62 -7.54 -10.46
C ALA A 60 -0.11 -6.88 -9.17
N GLY A 61 -0.94 -6.04 -8.54
CA GLY A 61 -0.63 -5.44 -7.23
C GLY A 61 -0.46 -6.49 -6.13
N ALA A 62 -1.37 -7.46 -6.05
CA ALA A 62 -1.30 -8.54 -5.07
C ALA A 62 -0.06 -9.42 -5.27
N THR A 63 0.25 -9.82 -6.51
CA THR A 63 1.45 -10.60 -6.83
C THR A 63 2.71 -9.83 -6.48
N PHE A 64 2.81 -8.54 -6.82
CA PHE A 64 3.95 -7.71 -6.44
C PHE A 64 4.16 -7.66 -4.92
N MET A 65 3.10 -7.46 -4.15
CA MET A 65 3.16 -7.44 -2.68
C MET A 65 3.60 -8.79 -2.10
N VAL A 66 3.08 -9.90 -2.64
CA VAL A 66 3.49 -11.25 -2.22
C VAL A 66 4.94 -11.52 -2.55
N THR A 67 5.41 -11.15 -3.75
CA THR A 67 6.81 -11.31 -4.14
C THR A 67 7.74 -10.46 -3.27
N MET A 68 7.38 -9.21 -2.97
CA MET A 68 8.17 -8.35 -2.09
C MET A 68 8.20 -8.88 -0.65
N TRP A 69 7.07 -9.38 -0.14
CA TRP A 69 7.02 -9.99 1.19
C TRP A 69 7.88 -11.25 1.27
N THR A 70 7.75 -12.16 0.31
CA THR A 70 8.48 -13.44 0.30
C THR A 70 9.99 -13.23 0.12
N THR A 71 10.40 -12.39 -0.83
CA THR A 71 11.82 -12.03 -1.02
C THR A 71 12.40 -11.36 0.22
N SER A 72 11.65 -10.51 0.91
CA SER A 72 12.11 -9.88 2.15
C SER A 72 12.33 -10.83 3.32
N ARG A 73 11.74 -12.04 3.27
CA ARG A 73 11.89 -13.06 4.32
C ARG A 73 12.96 -14.08 3.97
N LEU A 74 13.00 -14.50 2.70
CA LEU A 74 13.88 -15.54 2.16
C LEU A 74 15.23 -15.00 1.65
N SER A 75 15.46 -13.69 1.70
CA SER A 75 16.75 -13.12 1.33
C SER A 75 17.82 -13.44 2.39
N ASP A 76 18.65 -14.44 2.08
CA ASP A 76 19.87 -14.80 2.84
C ASP A 76 20.98 -13.74 2.71
N LYS A 77 20.84 -12.80 1.76
CA LYS A 77 21.78 -11.66 1.57
C LYS A 77 21.84 -10.72 2.78
N ASP A 78 20.95 -10.91 3.76
CA ASP A 78 20.78 -10.06 4.93
C ASP A 78 21.37 -10.62 6.22
N ASP A 79 21.93 -11.84 6.22
CA ASP A 79 22.45 -12.50 7.42
C ASP A 79 23.94 -12.23 7.69
N ALA A 80 24.49 -11.15 7.14
CA ALA A 80 25.82 -10.71 7.53
C ALA A 80 25.82 -10.35 9.03
N PRO A 81 26.77 -10.86 9.83
CA PRO A 81 26.80 -10.59 11.25
C PRO A 81 27.03 -9.09 11.51
N VAL A 82 26.16 -8.50 12.33
CA VAL A 82 26.24 -7.09 12.72
C VAL A 82 26.49 -6.98 14.21
N ASP A 83 27.55 -6.26 14.57
CA ASP A 83 27.87 -5.93 15.95
C ASP A 83 27.21 -4.60 16.33
N TRP A 84 26.00 -4.66 16.87
CA TRP A 84 25.20 -3.49 17.23
C TRP A 84 25.77 -2.69 18.40
N ASP A 85 26.57 -3.31 19.27
CA ASP A 85 27.15 -2.63 20.43
C ASP A 85 28.16 -1.55 20.02
N LYS A 86 28.71 -1.62 18.81
CA LYS A 86 29.56 -0.55 18.25
C LYS A 86 28.78 0.70 17.89
N TRP A 87 27.52 0.55 17.49
CA TRP A 87 26.71 1.64 16.93
C TRP A 87 25.70 2.20 17.92
N LEU A 88 25.24 1.37 18.86
CA LEU A 88 24.11 1.65 19.73
C LEU A 88 24.46 1.53 21.20
N THR A 89 23.77 2.32 22.00
CA THR A 89 23.69 2.16 23.45
C THR A 89 22.27 1.69 23.79
N PHE A 90 22.13 0.42 24.19
CA PHE A 90 20.86 -0.13 24.62
C PHE A 90 20.54 0.34 26.04
N LYS A 91 19.44 1.07 26.23
CA LYS A 91 18.92 1.41 27.56
C LYS A 91 18.06 0.27 28.12
N ASP A 92 17.43 -0.49 27.23
CA ASP A 92 16.64 -1.67 27.56
C ASP A 92 17.44 -2.97 27.26
N PRO A 93 17.76 -3.80 28.27
CA PRO A 93 18.47 -5.06 28.08
C PRO A 93 17.72 -6.05 27.19
N SER A 94 16.39 -6.00 27.15
CA SER A 94 15.57 -6.90 26.34
C SER A 94 15.75 -6.67 24.83
N LEU A 95 16.05 -5.44 24.43
CA LEU A 95 16.32 -5.09 23.03
C LEU A 95 17.66 -5.65 22.55
N ARG A 96 18.64 -5.80 23.44
CA ARG A 96 19.94 -6.40 23.09
C ARG A 96 19.77 -7.83 22.55
N ALA A 97 18.88 -8.62 23.16
CA ALA A 97 18.54 -9.96 22.68
C ALA A 97 17.77 -9.94 21.34
N LYS A 98 16.91 -8.94 21.12
CA LYS A 98 16.13 -8.77 19.87
C LYS A 98 17.03 -8.46 18.67
N TYR A 99 18.01 -7.57 18.85
CA TYR A 99 18.94 -7.14 17.81
C TYR A 99 19.98 -8.23 17.53
N GLY A 100 20.51 -8.85 18.60
CA GLY A 100 21.48 -9.95 18.49
C GLY A 100 22.65 -9.57 17.57
N ASN A 101 23.06 -10.51 16.71
CA ASN A 101 24.12 -10.31 15.73
C ASN A 101 23.60 -10.23 14.28
N ARG A 102 22.33 -9.84 14.07
CA ARG A 102 21.71 -9.83 12.73
C ARG A 102 21.26 -8.44 12.32
N ARG A 103 21.10 -8.22 11.02
CA ARG A 103 20.47 -6.99 10.53
C ARG A 103 19.04 -6.89 11.04
N VAL A 104 18.63 -5.69 11.44
CA VAL A 104 17.25 -5.42 11.85
C VAL A 104 16.51 -4.62 10.78
N PRO A 105 15.17 -4.76 10.67
CA PRO A 105 14.37 -3.87 9.86
C PRO A 105 14.59 -2.41 10.27
N MET A 106 14.88 -1.53 9.31
CA MET A 106 15.12 -0.11 9.57
C MET A 106 13.94 0.55 10.30
N GLN A 107 12.71 0.15 9.99
CA GLN A 107 11.53 0.65 10.67
C GLN A 107 11.49 0.27 12.15
N SER A 108 11.75 -1.00 12.48
CA SER A 108 11.77 -1.44 13.88
C SER A 108 12.84 -0.70 14.68
N PHE A 109 13.96 -0.38 14.04
CA PHE A 109 14.98 0.48 14.64
C PHE A 109 14.48 1.89 14.91
N TYR A 110 13.81 2.54 13.95
CA TYR A 110 13.24 3.87 14.16
C TYR A 110 12.25 3.90 15.33
N GLU A 111 11.38 2.90 15.46
CA GLU A 111 10.46 2.81 16.59
C GLU A 111 11.20 2.69 17.94
N ASP A 112 12.25 1.87 17.99
CA ASP A 112 13.09 1.70 19.19
C ASP A 112 13.91 2.96 19.53
N PHE A 113 14.36 3.71 18.51
CA PHE A 113 15.07 4.98 18.66
C PHE A 113 14.15 6.12 19.10
N ILE A 114 12.99 6.30 18.45
CA ILE A 114 12.01 7.34 18.80
C ILE A 114 11.42 7.11 20.20
N SER A 115 11.20 5.84 20.58
CA SER A 115 10.77 5.48 21.94
C SER A 115 11.86 5.70 23.01
N GLY A 116 13.07 6.10 22.60
CA GLY A 116 14.18 6.39 23.50
C GLY A 116 14.77 5.15 24.17
N ARG A 117 14.43 3.93 23.72
CA ARG A 117 14.95 2.68 24.28
C ARG A 117 16.38 2.37 23.79
N VAL A 118 16.77 3.00 22.69
CA VAL A 118 18.08 2.87 22.06
C VAL A 118 18.63 4.25 21.78
N ASP A 119 19.91 4.45 22.08
CA ASP A 119 20.66 5.65 21.72
C ASP A 119 21.72 5.35 20.67
N LEU A 120 22.05 6.34 19.85
CA LEU A 120 23.08 6.23 18.82
C LEU A 120 24.42 6.74 19.38
N LYS A 121 25.49 5.95 19.23
CA LYS A 121 26.85 6.36 19.61
C LYS A 121 27.52 7.25 18.56
N VAL A 122 26.99 7.20 17.34
CA VAL A 122 27.49 7.94 16.17
C VAL A 122 26.44 8.93 15.71
N ASP A 123 26.88 9.92 14.92
CA ASP A 123 25.96 10.85 14.30
C ASP A 123 24.94 10.12 13.41
N VAL A 124 23.67 10.50 13.55
CA VAL A 124 22.52 9.86 12.89
C VAL A 124 22.69 9.87 11.38
N ARG A 125 23.13 11.00 10.82
CA ARG A 125 23.30 11.16 9.38
C ARG A 125 24.40 10.24 8.87
N SER A 126 25.54 10.20 9.56
CA SER A 126 26.66 9.33 9.17
C SER A 126 26.26 7.84 9.12
N LEU A 127 25.46 7.38 10.09
CA LEU A 127 24.95 6.01 10.15
C LEU A 127 24.08 5.67 8.93
N PHE A 128 23.12 6.54 8.60
CA PHE A 128 22.18 6.28 7.52
C PHE A 128 22.75 6.49 6.12
N GLU A 129 23.68 7.44 5.92
CA GLU A 129 24.31 7.64 4.62
C GLU A 129 25.31 6.53 4.30
N GLN A 130 26.18 6.16 5.25
CA GLN A 130 27.32 5.30 4.99
C GLN A 130 27.10 3.83 5.36
N HIS A 131 26.21 3.53 6.31
CA HIS A 131 26.10 2.20 6.90
C HIS A 131 24.72 1.54 6.78
N LYS A 132 23.73 2.22 6.18
CA LYS A 132 22.36 1.70 6.08
C LYS A 132 22.27 0.28 5.49
N ASN A 133 23.00 0.02 4.41
CA ASN A 133 22.94 -1.26 3.69
C ASN A 133 23.69 -2.39 4.43
N LYS A 134 24.53 -2.04 5.42
CA LYS A 134 25.29 -3.00 6.23
C LYS A 134 24.53 -3.37 7.51
N LEU A 135 23.87 -2.38 8.12
CA LEU A 135 23.21 -2.51 9.41
C LEU A 135 21.75 -2.92 9.28
N PHE A 136 21.04 -2.36 8.31
CA PHE A 136 19.60 -2.56 8.20
C PHE A 136 19.23 -3.54 7.10
N ARG A 137 18.17 -4.29 7.38
CA ARG A 137 17.48 -5.12 6.39
C ARG A 137 16.43 -4.28 5.69
N MET A 138 16.54 -4.15 4.37
CA MET A 138 15.48 -3.63 3.51
C MET A 138 14.39 -4.70 3.40
N CYS A 139 13.38 -4.63 4.27
CA CYS A 139 12.28 -5.58 4.27
C CYS A 139 10.93 -4.87 4.34
N PHE A 140 9.97 -5.40 3.59
CA PHE A 140 8.59 -4.94 3.65
C PHE A 140 7.95 -5.48 4.94
N THR A 141 7.74 -4.57 5.89
CA THR A 141 7.02 -4.85 7.13
C THR A 141 5.50 -4.76 6.91
N PRO A 142 4.67 -5.39 7.77
CA PRO A 142 3.21 -5.24 7.73
C PRO A 142 2.73 -3.79 7.79
N PHE A 143 3.57 -2.90 8.34
CA PHE A 143 3.28 -1.48 8.39
C PHE A 143 3.19 -0.84 7.00
N HIS A 144 3.96 -1.30 6.01
CA HIS A 144 3.85 -0.79 4.64
C HIS A 144 2.47 -1.10 4.04
N ILE A 145 1.92 -2.28 4.36
CA ILE A 145 0.56 -2.66 3.98
C ILE A 145 -0.45 -1.75 4.69
N ARG A 146 -0.25 -1.53 6.00
CA ARG A 146 -1.11 -0.67 6.80
C ARG A 146 -1.12 0.79 6.29
N PHE A 147 0.05 1.33 5.95
CA PHE A 147 0.21 2.65 5.35
C PHE A 147 -0.51 2.76 4.00
N LEU A 148 -0.36 1.76 3.12
CA LEU A 148 -1.07 1.72 1.82
C LEU A 148 -2.60 1.64 1.99
N LEU A 149 -3.06 0.99 3.05
CA LEU A 149 -4.49 0.86 3.38
C LEU A 149 -5.05 2.07 4.15
N GLY A 150 -4.25 3.11 4.40
CA GLY A 150 -4.68 4.34 5.08
C GLY A 150 -5.18 4.13 6.51
N ARG A 151 -4.67 3.11 7.22
CA ARG A 151 -5.10 2.75 8.58
C ARG A 151 -4.01 2.86 9.63
#